data_AF-A0A350NY51-F1
#
_entry.id   AF-A0A350NY51-F1
#
_cell.length_a   1.000
_cell.length_b   1.000
_cell.length_c   1.000
_cell.angle_alpha   90.00
_cell.angle_beta   90.00
_cell.angle_gamma   90.00
#
_symmetry.space_group_name_H-M   'P 1'
#
loop_
_entity.id
_entity.type
_entity.pdbx_description
1 polymer ?
#
loop_
_entity_poly.entity_id
_entity_poly.type
_entity_poly.pdbx_seq_one_letter_code
_entity_poly.pdbx_strand_id
1 'polypeptide(L)'
;TFLRPIRFSHHGGAFFRWLEDQKDYNFGVVCDKDLDDQGVFNACTELVILPGHSEYWTRKARLNFDEFVLKGGNALVLSGNTMWWQVRYSVDGNKMICYKNEAEDPELNKTLKTVNWTNPKLDYPIVESIGLNFDLGGYGKKEDLGWDGFKILTTSSLIFDGINIAPLDILSLPSDEYDGAKLEFSAETSLPTLINDFGFHRYELFGFDIASRLPNSNGAWVAFQRTDSSGIVINVGSTNWCHEDGIYGVDSYRIQQLTRNMIHILKDLESKDSVESVFN
;
A
#
# COMPACT_ATOMS: atom_id res chain seq x y z
N THR A 1 -15.18 -14.71 -13.79
CA THR A 1 -14.30 -15.75 -14.37
C THR A 1 -13.13 -15.08 -15.08
N PHE A 2 -11.97 -15.74 -15.04
CA PHE A 2 -10.76 -15.35 -15.76
C PHE A 2 -10.75 -15.84 -17.23
N LEU A 3 -11.64 -16.76 -17.59
CA LEU A 3 -11.75 -17.35 -18.94
C LEU A 3 -12.58 -16.47 -19.88
N ARG A 4 -12.19 -15.20 -20.02
CA ARG A 4 -12.82 -14.22 -20.91
C ARG A 4 -11.84 -13.09 -21.22
N PRO A 5 -12.06 -12.30 -22.28
CA PRO A 5 -11.29 -11.08 -22.50
C PRO A 5 -11.40 -10.13 -21.30
N ILE A 6 -10.26 -9.71 -20.77
CA ILE A 6 -10.15 -8.74 -19.68
C ILE A 6 -9.20 -7.64 -20.15
N ARG A 7 -9.57 -6.39 -19.94
CA ARG A 7 -8.71 -5.25 -20.27
C ARG A 7 -7.60 -5.16 -19.22
N PHE A 8 -6.43 -4.71 -19.66
CA PHE A 8 -5.33 -4.41 -18.76
C PHE A 8 -5.74 -3.29 -17.78
N SER A 9 -5.32 -3.39 -16.52
CA SER A 9 -5.65 -2.40 -15.50
C SER A 9 -4.94 -1.07 -15.79
N HIS A 10 -5.65 0.04 -15.68
CA HIS A 10 -5.07 1.37 -15.93
C HIS A 10 -4.20 1.86 -14.76
N HIS A 11 -4.54 1.50 -13.51
CA HIS A 11 -3.81 1.93 -12.30
C HIS A 11 -2.36 1.41 -12.21
N GLY A 12 -2.01 0.31 -12.88
CA GLY A 12 -0.67 -0.28 -12.82
C GLY A 12 0.14 -0.21 -14.12
N GLY A 13 -0.47 0.18 -15.24
CA GLY A 13 0.15 0.05 -16.57
C GLY A 13 1.37 0.92 -16.77
N ALA A 14 1.39 2.14 -16.22
CA ALA A 14 2.53 3.02 -16.33
C ALA A 14 3.75 2.48 -15.56
N PHE A 15 3.52 1.93 -14.36
CA PHE A 15 4.56 1.31 -13.55
C PHE A 15 5.25 0.15 -14.27
N PHE A 16 4.52 -0.77 -14.90
CA PHE A 16 5.15 -1.89 -15.62
C PHE A 16 6.01 -1.42 -16.80
N ARG A 17 5.57 -0.39 -17.54
CA ARG A 17 6.39 0.18 -18.62
C ARG A 17 7.65 0.86 -18.07
N TRP A 18 7.53 1.59 -16.97
CA TRP A 18 8.69 2.17 -16.30
C TRP A 18 9.65 1.10 -15.77
N LEU A 19 9.11 0.00 -15.24
CA LEU A 19 9.87 -1.13 -14.72
C LEU A 19 10.67 -1.83 -15.84
N GLU A 20 10.10 -1.95 -17.04
CA GLU A 20 10.80 -2.48 -18.23
C GLU A 20 12.04 -1.65 -18.63
N ASP A 21 12.08 -0.37 -18.28
CA ASP A 21 13.22 0.51 -18.52
C ASP A 21 14.33 0.36 -17.46
N GLN A 22 14.06 -0.28 -16.32
CA GLN A 22 15.04 -0.48 -15.24
C GLN A 22 15.91 -1.72 -15.53
N LYS A 23 16.93 -1.56 -16.39
CA LYS A 23 17.76 -2.69 -16.87
C LYS A 23 18.56 -3.43 -15.79
N ASP A 24 18.78 -2.78 -14.65
CA ASP A 24 19.53 -3.35 -13.53
C ASP A 24 18.64 -4.10 -12.53
N TYR A 25 17.33 -4.15 -12.75
CA TYR A 25 16.41 -4.83 -11.85
C TYR A 25 16.20 -6.28 -12.29
N ASN A 26 16.48 -7.21 -11.38
CA ASN A 26 16.08 -8.61 -11.49
C ASN A 26 14.81 -8.83 -10.66
N PHE A 27 13.70 -9.15 -11.32
CA PHE A 27 12.41 -9.35 -10.66
C PHE A 27 11.63 -10.50 -11.28
N GLY A 28 10.82 -11.16 -10.46
CA GLY A 28 9.78 -12.07 -10.89
C GLY A 28 8.42 -11.39 -10.87
N VAL A 29 7.44 -11.97 -11.57
CA VAL A 29 6.04 -11.53 -11.51
C VAL A 29 5.17 -12.73 -11.11
N VAL A 30 4.28 -12.48 -10.16
CA VAL A 30 3.25 -13.43 -9.72
C VAL A 30 1.90 -12.72 -9.76
N CYS A 31 0.82 -13.47 -9.92
CA CYS A 31 -0.53 -12.91 -9.83
C CYS A 31 -1.13 -13.09 -8.43
N ASP A 32 -2.18 -12.33 -8.10
CA ASP A 32 -2.82 -12.38 -6.78
C ASP A 32 -3.21 -13.80 -6.34
N LYS A 33 -3.58 -14.66 -7.29
CA LYS A 33 -3.94 -16.05 -7.01
C LYS A 33 -2.74 -16.89 -6.57
N ASP A 34 -1.55 -16.60 -7.07
CA ASP A 34 -0.33 -17.32 -6.70
C ASP A 34 0.02 -17.06 -5.23
N LEU A 35 -0.39 -15.91 -4.66
CA LEU A 35 -0.14 -15.56 -3.26
C LEU A 35 -0.85 -16.50 -2.27
N ASP A 36 -1.85 -17.29 -2.71
CA ASP A 36 -2.42 -18.37 -1.91
C ASP A 36 -1.39 -19.51 -1.66
N ASP A 37 -0.33 -19.61 -2.45
CA ASP A 37 0.79 -20.52 -2.24
C ASP A 37 1.92 -19.83 -1.49
N GLN A 38 2.23 -20.32 -0.29
CA GLN A 38 3.32 -19.80 0.52
C GLN A 38 4.68 -19.95 -0.19
N GLY A 39 4.83 -20.91 -1.10
CA GLY A 39 6.05 -21.14 -1.87
C GLY A 39 6.44 -19.97 -2.79
N VAL A 40 5.53 -19.03 -3.06
CA VAL A 40 5.84 -17.78 -3.77
C VAL A 40 6.82 -16.91 -2.98
N PHE A 41 6.71 -16.90 -1.65
CA PHE A 41 7.62 -16.20 -0.74
C PHE A 41 8.80 -17.09 -0.34
N ASN A 42 9.48 -17.68 -1.32
CA ASN A 42 10.63 -18.55 -1.06
C ASN A 42 11.85 -17.74 -0.53
N ALA A 43 12.89 -18.45 -0.10
CA ALA A 43 14.06 -17.86 0.56
C ALA A 43 14.83 -16.80 -0.27
N CYS A 44 14.57 -16.68 -1.57
CA CYS A 44 15.22 -15.67 -2.42
C CYS A 44 14.36 -14.40 -2.62
N THR A 45 13.13 -14.37 -2.09
CA THR A 45 12.27 -13.19 -2.15
C THR A 45 12.62 -12.28 -0.98
N GLU A 46 13.23 -11.13 -1.25
CA GLU A 46 13.58 -10.13 -0.22
C GLU A 46 12.57 -8.99 -0.15
N LEU A 47 11.99 -8.63 -1.31
CA LEU A 47 11.06 -7.51 -1.47
C LEU A 47 9.86 -7.92 -2.32
N VAL A 48 8.67 -7.59 -1.83
CA VAL A 48 7.41 -7.72 -2.57
C VAL A 48 6.86 -6.33 -2.88
N ILE A 49 6.56 -6.05 -4.15
CA ILE A 49 5.98 -4.77 -4.57
C ILE A 49 4.53 -5.01 -4.98
N LEU A 50 3.60 -4.21 -4.45
CA LEU A 50 2.17 -4.24 -4.79
C LEU A 50 1.81 -2.97 -5.60
N PRO A 51 1.87 -3.01 -6.94
CA PRO A 51 1.59 -1.84 -7.77
C PRO A 51 0.11 -1.65 -8.11
N GLY A 52 -0.35 -0.40 -8.14
CA GLY A 52 -1.61 0.01 -8.75
C GLY A 52 -2.82 -0.02 -7.82
N HIS A 53 -3.73 -0.99 -8.00
CA HIS A 53 -4.99 -1.06 -7.26
C HIS A 53 -5.28 -2.49 -6.80
N SER A 54 -4.69 -2.87 -5.67
CA SER A 54 -4.73 -4.24 -5.14
C SER A 54 -5.87 -4.43 -4.12
N GLU A 55 -7.12 -4.22 -4.57
CA GLU A 55 -8.32 -4.14 -3.72
C GLU A 55 -8.79 -5.51 -3.16
N TYR A 56 -8.60 -6.61 -3.91
CA TYR A 56 -9.22 -7.91 -3.63
C TYR A 56 -8.20 -8.96 -3.19
N TRP A 57 -8.33 -9.48 -1.97
CA TRP A 57 -7.38 -10.46 -1.40
C TRP A 57 -8.09 -11.63 -0.74
N THR A 58 -7.56 -12.83 -0.90
CA THR A 58 -8.00 -13.96 -0.07
C THR A 58 -7.42 -13.85 1.33
N ARG A 59 -8.05 -14.53 2.30
CA ARG A 59 -7.46 -14.67 3.64
C ARG A 59 -6.11 -15.38 3.61
N LYS A 60 -5.96 -16.39 2.75
CA LYS A 60 -4.74 -17.19 2.64
C LYS A 60 -3.57 -16.35 2.11
N ALA A 61 -3.81 -15.57 1.06
CA ALA A 61 -2.82 -14.64 0.52
C ALA A 61 -2.36 -13.61 1.55
N ARG A 62 -3.28 -12.99 2.31
CA ARG A 62 -2.90 -12.05 3.38
C ARG A 62 -2.10 -12.71 4.50
N LEU A 63 -2.48 -13.91 4.93
CA LEU A 63 -1.72 -14.67 5.94
C LEU A 63 -0.30 -14.98 5.46
N ASN A 64 -0.14 -15.40 4.21
CA ASN A 64 1.18 -15.69 3.65
C ASN A 64 2.04 -14.42 3.52
N PHE A 65 1.44 -13.30 3.10
CA PHE A 65 2.11 -12.00 3.05
C PHE A 65 2.55 -11.51 4.43
N ASP A 66 1.67 -11.59 5.44
CA ASP A 66 2.01 -11.23 6.81
C ASP A 66 3.13 -12.11 7.37
N GLU A 67 3.10 -13.42 7.10
CA GLU A 67 4.16 -14.33 7.52
C GLU A 67 5.49 -14.02 6.84
N PHE A 68 5.48 -13.66 5.56
CA PHE A 68 6.66 -13.19 4.83
C PHE A 68 7.27 -11.95 5.50
N VAL A 69 6.45 -10.94 5.82
CA VAL A 69 6.91 -9.71 6.49
C VAL A 69 7.44 -10.01 7.89
N LEU A 70 6.72 -10.82 8.67
CA LEU A 70 7.15 -11.21 10.02
C LEU A 70 8.48 -11.98 10.04
N LYS A 71 8.85 -12.65 8.94
CA LYS A 71 10.12 -13.36 8.80
C LYS A 71 11.28 -12.50 8.28
N GLY A 72 11.08 -11.19 8.14
CA GLY A 72 12.11 -10.25 7.67
C GLY A 72 11.94 -9.79 6.23
N GLY A 73 10.93 -10.27 5.51
CA GLY A 73 10.65 -9.84 4.14
C GLY A 73 10.13 -8.42 4.07
N ASN A 74 10.60 -7.63 3.11
CA ASN A 74 10.19 -6.25 2.94
C ASN A 74 9.03 -6.11 1.95
N ALA A 75 8.19 -5.10 2.11
CA ALA A 75 7.13 -4.80 1.16
C ALA A 75 7.04 -3.33 0.78
N LEU A 76 6.77 -3.08 -0.50
CA LEU A 76 6.50 -1.76 -1.04
C LEU A 76 5.09 -1.74 -1.65
N VAL A 77 4.16 -1.10 -0.97
CA VAL A 77 2.78 -0.95 -1.41
C VAL A 77 2.65 0.36 -2.18
N LEU A 78 2.60 0.25 -3.50
CA LEU A 78 2.41 1.37 -4.43
C LEU A 78 0.94 1.41 -4.93
N SER A 79 0.02 1.24 -3.97
CA SER A 79 -1.41 1.05 -4.19
C SER A 79 -2.22 1.86 -3.17
N GLY A 80 -3.49 2.10 -3.51
CA GLY A 80 -4.52 2.63 -2.61
C GLY A 80 -5.74 1.72 -2.61
N ASN A 81 -6.65 1.90 -1.64
CA ASN A 81 -7.77 0.99 -1.41
C ASN A 81 -7.33 -0.48 -1.31
N THR A 82 -6.16 -0.70 -0.70
CA THR A 82 -5.44 -1.96 -0.73
C THR A 82 -6.03 -2.93 0.28
N MET A 83 -6.23 -4.20 -0.11
CA MET A 83 -6.85 -5.22 0.74
C MET A 83 -8.23 -4.80 1.31
N TRP A 84 -9.09 -4.20 0.50
CA TRP A 84 -10.42 -3.75 0.96
C TRP A 84 -11.46 -4.87 1.01
N TRP A 85 -11.45 -5.80 0.04
CA TRP A 85 -12.37 -6.94 -0.02
C TRP A 85 -11.69 -8.26 0.27
N GLN A 86 -12.31 -9.06 1.13
CA GLN A 86 -11.99 -10.48 1.21
C GLN A 86 -12.63 -11.22 0.03
N VAL A 87 -11.86 -12.02 -0.69
CA VAL A 87 -12.34 -12.88 -1.79
C VAL A 87 -11.98 -14.34 -1.58
N ARG A 88 -12.59 -15.21 -2.40
CA ARG A 88 -12.24 -16.63 -2.52
C ARG A 88 -12.07 -16.99 -3.98
N TYR A 89 -11.32 -18.04 -4.28
CA TYR A 89 -11.29 -18.63 -5.62
C TYR A 89 -12.21 -19.86 -5.70
N SER A 90 -12.77 -20.11 -6.88
CA SER A 90 -13.45 -21.38 -7.16
C SER A 90 -12.46 -22.55 -7.09
N VAL A 91 -12.95 -23.77 -6.87
CA VAL A 91 -12.11 -24.98 -6.75
C VAL A 91 -11.23 -25.20 -7.98
N ASP A 92 -11.76 -24.94 -9.18
CA ASP A 92 -11.00 -25.00 -10.44
C ASP A 92 -10.07 -23.80 -10.65
N GLY A 93 -10.13 -22.81 -9.77
CA GLY A 93 -9.30 -21.61 -9.78
C GLY A 93 -9.57 -20.66 -10.95
N ASN A 94 -10.68 -20.82 -11.67
CA ASN A 94 -11.02 -20.02 -12.86
C ASN A 94 -11.94 -18.82 -12.55
N LYS A 95 -12.34 -18.64 -11.28
CA LYS A 95 -13.23 -17.57 -10.84
C LYS A 95 -12.76 -17.03 -9.49
N MET A 96 -12.76 -15.70 -9.38
CA MET A 96 -12.83 -15.00 -8.10
C MET A 96 -14.30 -14.88 -7.68
N ILE A 97 -14.56 -15.12 -6.40
CA ILE A 97 -15.88 -15.10 -5.76
C ILE A 97 -15.88 -13.98 -4.73
N CYS A 98 -16.85 -13.08 -4.83
CA CYS A 98 -17.06 -11.97 -3.91
C CYS A 98 -18.56 -11.65 -3.83
N TYR A 99 -19.19 -12.05 -2.73
CA TYR A 99 -20.53 -11.63 -2.34
C TYR A 99 -20.45 -10.33 -1.55
N LYS A 100 -20.70 -9.20 -2.22
CA LYS A 100 -20.69 -7.87 -1.57
C LYS A 100 -21.84 -7.71 -0.55
N ASN A 101 -22.84 -8.57 -0.61
CA ASN A 101 -23.87 -8.74 0.40
C ASN A 101 -23.63 -10.04 1.16
N GLU A 102 -23.32 -9.95 2.45
CA GLU A 102 -23.04 -11.12 3.29
C GLU A 102 -24.18 -12.14 3.32
N ALA A 103 -25.44 -11.68 3.30
CA ALA A 103 -26.61 -12.55 3.38
C ALA A 103 -26.73 -13.49 2.16
N GLU A 104 -26.07 -13.15 1.06
CA GLU A 104 -26.02 -13.95 -0.17
C GLU A 104 -24.83 -14.91 -0.20
N ASP A 105 -23.86 -14.76 0.71
CA ASP A 105 -22.67 -15.59 0.75
C ASP A 105 -23.00 -16.97 1.36
N PRO A 106 -22.90 -18.09 0.62
CA PRO A 106 -23.22 -19.42 1.13
C PRO A 106 -22.14 -19.99 2.08
N GLU A 107 -20.98 -19.34 2.22
CA GLU A 107 -19.91 -19.82 3.10
C GLU A 107 -20.37 -19.84 4.57
N LEU A 108 -20.18 -20.97 5.26
CA LEU A 108 -20.61 -21.12 6.65
C LEU A 108 -19.57 -20.61 7.64
N ASN A 109 -18.29 -20.67 7.28
CA ASN A 109 -17.22 -20.14 8.09
C ASN A 109 -17.21 -18.60 8.03
N LYS A 110 -17.53 -17.96 9.15
CA LYS A 110 -17.64 -16.50 9.27
C LYS A 110 -16.36 -15.76 8.88
N THR A 111 -15.19 -16.33 9.17
CA THR A 111 -13.90 -15.71 8.83
C THR A 111 -13.53 -15.86 7.36
N LEU A 112 -14.27 -16.68 6.61
CA LEU A 112 -14.09 -16.88 5.18
C LEU A 112 -15.13 -16.14 4.33
N LYS A 113 -16.10 -15.45 4.93
CA LYS A 113 -17.08 -14.59 4.22
C LYS A 113 -16.39 -13.53 3.36
N THR A 114 -16.93 -13.21 2.18
CA THR A 114 -16.34 -12.24 1.26
C THR A 114 -16.87 -10.81 1.49
N VAL A 115 -16.70 -10.31 2.70
CA VAL A 115 -17.07 -8.93 3.08
C VAL A 115 -15.85 -8.03 3.09
N ASN A 116 -16.02 -6.74 3.37
CA ASN A 116 -14.88 -5.86 3.60
C ASN A 116 -14.06 -6.32 4.81
N TRP A 117 -12.73 -6.20 4.70
CA TRP A 117 -11.79 -6.62 5.74
C TRP A 117 -11.93 -5.88 7.07
N THR A 118 -12.56 -4.71 7.07
CA THR A 118 -12.94 -3.98 8.29
C THR A 118 -14.07 -4.62 9.09
N ASN A 119 -14.76 -5.60 8.51
CA ASN A 119 -15.84 -6.26 9.22
C ASN A 119 -15.27 -7.09 10.40
N PRO A 120 -15.69 -6.83 11.65
CA PRO A 120 -15.11 -7.49 12.83
C PRO A 120 -15.21 -9.02 12.82
N LYS A 121 -16.15 -9.60 12.05
CA LYS A 121 -16.30 -11.06 11.95
C LYS A 121 -15.13 -11.75 11.23
N LEU A 122 -14.40 -11.01 10.41
CA LEU A 122 -13.21 -11.52 9.75
C LEU A 122 -12.04 -11.60 10.73
N ASP A 123 -12.09 -10.87 11.84
CA ASP A 123 -11.10 -10.93 12.93
C ASP A 123 -9.67 -10.86 12.40
N TYR A 124 -9.44 -9.91 11.49
CA TYR A 124 -8.13 -9.74 10.84
C TYR A 124 -7.96 -8.33 10.24
N PRO A 125 -7.59 -7.34 11.07
CA PRO A 125 -7.45 -5.94 10.67
C PRO A 125 -6.47 -5.76 9.50
N ILE A 126 -6.76 -4.81 8.60
CA ILE A 126 -5.89 -4.49 7.45
C ILE A 126 -4.59 -3.82 7.90
N VAL A 127 -4.70 -2.94 8.90
CA VAL A 127 -3.59 -2.10 9.36
C VAL A 127 -2.38 -2.93 9.78
N GLU A 128 -2.56 -4.09 10.42
CA GLU A 128 -1.44 -4.97 10.80
C GLU A 128 -0.63 -5.50 9.60
N SER A 129 -1.24 -5.58 8.41
CA SER A 129 -0.58 -6.03 7.18
C SER A 129 0.14 -4.89 6.46
N ILE A 130 -0.49 -3.71 6.35
CA ILE A 130 -0.02 -2.65 5.42
C ILE A 130 0.00 -1.24 6.02
N GLY A 131 -0.19 -1.09 7.33
CA GLY A 131 -0.15 0.18 8.08
C GLY A 131 -1.35 1.11 7.85
N LEU A 132 -1.96 1.03 6.68
CA LEU A 132 -3.07 1.89 6.26
C LEU A 132 -4.37 1.12 6.06
N ASN A 133 -5.46 1.85 5.86
CA ASN A 133 -6.77 1.28 5.57
C ASN A 133 -7.65 2.29 4.82
N PHE A 134 -8.33 1.85 3.76
CA PHE A 134 -9.34 2.63 3.04
C PHE A 134 -10.47 3.18 3.93
N ASP A 135 -10.78 2.52 5.06
CA ASP A 135 -11.83 3.01 5.96
C ASP A 135 -11.50 4.36 6.61
N LEU A 136 -10.21 4.63 6.80
CA LEU A 136 -9.66 5.92 7.23
C LEU A 136 -9.27 6.79 6.03
N GLY A 137 -9.13 6.17 4.87
CA GLY A 137 -8.95 6.80 3.58
C GLY A 137 -10.26 7.26 2.94
N GLY A 138 -10.32 7.14 1.63
CA GLY A 138 -11.48 7.57 0.84
C GLY A 138 -11.09 7.93 -0.59
N TYR A 139 -11.93 8.72 -1.23
CA TYR A 139 -11.70 9.17 -2.60
C TYR A 139 -10.86 10.45 -2.61
N GLY A 140 -10.06 10.68 -3.63
CA GLY A 140 -9.49 12.01 -3.85
C GLY A 140 -10.59 13.05 -4.04
N LYS A 141 -10.34 14.25 -3.53
CA LYS A 141 -11.29 15.34 -3.65
C LYS A 141 -11.17 15.97 -5.04
N LYS A 142 -12.32 16.16 -5.71
CA LYS A 142 -12.39 16.76 -7.05
C LYS A 142 -12.59 18.28 -7.03
N GLU A 143 -13.13 18.79 -5.92
CA GLU A 143 -13.34 20.21 -5.64
C GLU A 143 -12.95 20.41 -4.18
N ASP A 144 -11.81 21.05 -3.89
CA ASP A 144 -11.43 21.25 -2.50
C ASP A 144 -10.55 22.47 -2.18
N LEU A 145 -10.35 22.61 -0.86
CA LEU A 145 -9.34 23.42 -0.18
C LEU A 145 -8.15 22.54 0.26
N GLY A 146 -8.05 21.31 -0.27
CA GLY A 146 -6.98 20.35 -0.02
C GLY A 146 -5.90 20.49 -1.08
N TRP A 147 -5.03 19.50 -1.20
CA TRP A 147 -3.93 19.53 -2.18
C TRP A 147 -4.13 18.38 -3.14
N ASP A 148 -3.82 18.58 -4.43
CA ASP A 148 -3.85 17.50 -5.42
C ASP A 148 -2.61 16.60 -5.25
N GLY A 149 -2.44 16.00 -4.06
CA GLY A 149 -1.29 15.20 -3.68
C GLY A 149 -0.88 15.33 -2.22
N PHE A 150 0.23 14.69 -1.87
CA PHE A 150 0.68 14.60 -0.49
C PHE A 150 1.43 15.84 -0.04
N LYS A 151 1.01 16.47 1.07
CA LYS A 151 1.90 17.36 1.81
C LYS A 151 2.92 16.55 2.56
N ILE A 152 4.19 16.86 2.30
CA ILE A 152 5.32 16.22 2.94
C ILE A 152 5.49 16.78 4.36
N LEU A 153 5.65 15.89 5.34
CA LEU A 153 5.83 16.24 6.76
C LEU A 153 7.31 16.21 7.18
N THR A 154 8.09 15.33 6.56
CA THR A 154 9.52 15.16 6.83
C THR A 154 10.25 14.76 5.57
N THR A 155 11.53 15.09 5.50
CA THR A 155 12.45 14.70 4.42
C THR A 155 13.77 14.15 4.96
N SER A 156 13.81 13.80 6.25
CA SER A 156 15.04 13.36 6.91
C SER A 156 15.40 11.90 6.59
N SER A 157 14.43 11.10 6.16
CA SER A 157 14.60 9.73 5.66
C SER A 157 15.35 9.70 4.32
N LEU A 158 16.19 8.69 4.11
CA LEU A 158 16.93 8.51 2.84
C LEU A 158 16.01 8.19 1.66
N ILE A 159 14.73 7.90 1.88
CA ILE A 159 13.75 7.80 0.78
C ILE A 159 13.71 9.11 -0.03
N PHE A 160 14.00 10.26 0.59
CA PHE A 160 14.04 11.58 -0.04
C PHE A 160 15.42 11.98 -0.58
N ASP A 161 16.43 11.11 -0.54
CA ASP A 161 17.77 11.47 -1.00
C ASP A 161 17.79 11.85 -2.50
N GLY A 162 18.47 12.95 -2.80
CA GLY A 162 18.53 13.53 -4.14
C GLY A 162 17.21 14.13 -4.65
N ILE A 163 16.20 14.30 -3.79
CA ILE A 163 14.89 14.84 -4.17
C ILE A 163 14.75 16.28 -3.71
N ASN A 164 14.52 17.17 -4.66
CA ASN A 164 14.27 18.58 -4.36
C ASN A 164 12.81 18.79 -3.89
N ILE A 165 12.54 18.44 -2.63
CA ILE A 165 11.27 18.65 -1.93
C ILE A 165 11.57 18.93 -0.45
N ALA A 166 10.80 19.80 0.20
CA ALA A 166 10.97 20.14 1.61
C ALA A 166 9.70 19.84 2.42
N PRO A 167 9.77 19.77 3.76
CA PRO A 167 8.58 19.73 4.59
C PRO A 167 7.63 20.88 4.26
N LEU A 168 6.33 20.58 4.24
CA LEU A 168 5.19 21.42 3.83
C LEU A 168 5.01 21.62 2.33
N ASP A 169 5.96 21.21 1.48
CA ASP A 169 5.73 21.13 0.03
C ASP A 169 4.70 20.05 -0.30
N ILE A 170 4.07 20.21 -1.46
CA ILE A 170 3.13 19.25 -2.02
C ILE A 170 3.87 18.42 -3.09
N LEU A 171 3.88 17.10 -2.91
CA LEU A 171 4.13 16.15 -3.99
C LEU A 171 2.83 15.94 -4.75
N SER A 172 2.71 16.54 -5.93
CA SER A 172 1.49 16.48 -6.74
C SER A 172 1.24 15.05 -7.24
N LEU A 173 0.11 14.49 -6.80
CA LEU A 173 -0.36 13.16 -7.13
C LEU A 173 -1.87 13.06 -6.85
N PRO A 174 -2.71 13.71 -7.68
CA PRO A 174 -4.16 13.54 -7.54
C PRO A 174 -4.51 12.06 -7.69
N SER A 175 -5.17 11.51 -6.67
CA SER A 175 -5.47 10.08 -6.59
C SER A 175 -6.96 9.80 -6.64
N ASP A 176 -7.38 8.73 -7.31
CA ASP A 176 -8.78 8.29 -7.31
C ASP A 176 -9.20 7.85 -5.91
N GLU A 177 -8.37 7.02 -5.28
CA GLU A 177 -8.60 6.45 -3.96
C GLU A 177 -7.32 6.47 -3.13
N TYR A 178 -7.51 6.64 -1.82
CA TYR A 178 -6.47 6.65 -0.82
C TYR A 178 -6.70 5.58 0.24
N ASP A 179 -5.61 4.97 0.71
CA ASP A 179 -5.58 4.37 2.04
C ASP A 179 -5.17 5.43 3.08
N GLY A 180 -5.83 5.44 4.23
CA GLY A 180 -5.61 6.43 5.28
C GLY A 180 -5.07 5.84 6.57
N ALA A 181 -4.65 6.72 7.47
CA ALA A 181 -4.18 6.38 8.80
C ALA A 181 -5.03 7.06 9.89
N LYS A 182 -4.85 6.60 11.14
CA LYS A 182 -5.43 7.30 12.30
C LYS A 182 -4.52 8.48 12.63
N LEU A 183 -5.02 9.68 12.38
CA LEU A 183 -4.29 10.93 12.55
C LEU A 183 -4.96 11.81 13.60
N GLU A 184 -4.16 12.50 14.41
CA GLU A 184 -4.61 13.58 15.29
C GLU A 184 -4.08 14.92 14.76
N PHE A 185 -4.99 15.83 14.40
CA PHE A 185 -4.63 17.12 13.80
C PHE A 185 -4.45 18.19 14.88
N SER A 186 -3.31 18.89 14.82
CA SER A 186 -3.07 20.07 15.65
C SER A 186 -4.03 21.20 15.28
N ALA A 187 -4.73 21.76 16.28
CA ALA A 187 -5.63 22.90 16.07
C ALA A 187 -4.88 24.19 15.65
N GLU A 188 -3.58 24.29 15.96
CA GLU A 188 -2.76 25.47 15.66
C GLU A 188 -2.14 25.40 14.26
N THR A 189 -1.58 24.24 13.90
CA THR A 189 -0.82 24.09 12.64
C THR A 189 -1.59 23.37 11.55
N SER A 190 -2.70 22.69 11.89
CA SER A 190 -3.41 21.75 11.02
C SER A 190 -2.53 20.61 10.49
N LEU A 191 -1.38 20.35 11.12
CA LEU A 191 -0.53 19.21 10.82
C LEU A 191 -0.94 17.99 11.67
N PRO A 192 -0.96 16.79 11.08
CA PRO A 192 -1.30 15.57 11.80
C PRO A 192 -0.10 14.97 12.52
N THR A 193 -0.38 14.30 13.63
CA THR A 193 0.48 13.26 14.22
C THR A 193 -0.13 11.88 13.98
N LEU A 194 0.74 10.90 13.73
CA LEU A 194 0.34 9.52 13.50
C LEU A 194 0.09 8.80 14.83
N ILE A 195 -1.03 8.08 14.93
CA ILE A 195 -1.39 7.30 16.12
C ILE A 195 -1.06 5.82 15.91
N ASN A 196 -0.17 5.27 16.75
CA ASN A 196 0.27 3.88 16.71
C ASN A 196 -0.52 2.96 17.66
N ASP A 197 -1.83 2.81 17.42
CA ASP A 197 -2.70 1.96 18.25
C ASP A 197 -2.41 0.45 18.09
N PHE A 198 -1.71 0.06 17.01
CA PHE A 198 -1.36 -1.33 16.72
C PHE A 198 -0.01 -1.75 17.32
N GLY A 199 0.70 -0.83 17.97
CA GLY A 199 1.94 -1.14 18.69
C GLY A 199 3.09 -1.56 17.77
N PHE A 200 3.16 -1.02 16.55
CA PHE A 200 4.30 -1.25 15.67
C PHE A 200 5.60 -0.78 16.33
N HIS A 201 6.68 -1.55 16.14
CA HIS A 201 8.00 -1.20 16.65
C HIS A 201 8.47 0.17 16.12
N ARG A 202 8.22 0.44 14.84
CA ARG A 202 8.42 1.74 14.19
C ARG A 202 7.23 2.07 13.33
N TYR A 203 6.79 3.33 13.34
CA TYR A 203 5.70 3.78 12.49
C TYR A 203 5.83 5.27 12.19
N GLU A 204 6.06 5.61 10.92
CA GLU A 204 6.35 6.97 10.48
C GLU A 204 5.41 7.41 9.37
N LEU A 205 4.97 8.67 9.44
CA LEU A 205 4.15 9.34 8.43
C LEU A 205 5.02 10.31 7.64
N PHE A 206 5.21 10.05 6.35
CA PHE A 206 6.00 10.91 5.47
C PHE A 206 5.18 12.04 4.88
N GLY A 207 3.91 11.79 4.59
CA GLY A 207 3.02 12.78 4.02
C GLY A 207 1.56 12.38 4.12
N PHE A 208 0.69 13.37 3.92
CA PHE A 208 -0.75 13.16 3.95
C PHE A 208 -1.48 14.04 2.94
N ASP A 209 -2.68 13.63 2.59
CA ASP A 209 -3.66 14.40 1.82
C ASP A 209 -5.04 14.31 2.49
N ILE A 210 -5.99 15.15 2.07
CA ILE A 210 -7.36 15.17 2.58
C ILE A 210 -8.27 14.41 1.61
N ALA A 211 -8.85 13.30 2.07
CA ALA A 211 -9.73 12.47 1.26
C ALA A 211 -11.22 12.80 1.51
N SER A 212 -12.07 12.28 0.62
CA SER A 212 -13.52 12.40 0.67
C SER A 212 -14.15 11.02 0.89
N ARG A 213 -14.63 10.76 2.10
CA ARG A 213 -15.50 9.60 2.41
C ARG A 213 -16.20 9.80 3.76
N LEU A 214 -15.43 10.17 4.78
CA LEU A 214 -15.85 10.55 6.12
C LEU A 214 -15.24 11.92 6.50
N PRO A 215 -15.73 12.62 7.53
CA PRO A 215 -15.22 13.95 7.90
C PRO A 215 -13.71 14.07 8.11
N ASN A 216 -13.05 12.99 8.55
CA ASN A 216 -11.61 12.96 8.84
C ASN A 216 -10.83 12.02 7.90
N SER A 217 -11.41 11.70 6.74
CA SER A 217 -10.76 10.87 5.73
C SER A 217 -9.48 11.53 5.23
N ASN A 218 -8.41 10.75 5.13
CA ASN A 218 -7.09 11.23 4.71
C ASN A 218 -6.41 10.23 3.77
N GLY A 219 -5.58 10.72 2.85
CA GLY A 219 -4.53 9.89 2.26
C GLY A 219 -3.31 9.94 3.15
N ALA A 220 -2.67 8.80 3.39
CA ALA A 220 -1.45 8.73 4.18
C ALA A 220 -0.36 7.99 3.42
N TRP A 221 0.88 8.44 3.58
CA TRP A 221 2.07 7.73 3.12
C TRP A 221 2.93 7.42 4.34
N VAL A 222 3.12 6.14 4.62
CA VAL A 222 3.78 5.65 5.83
C VAL A 222 4.86 4.61 5.55
N ALA A 223 5.78 4.46 6.49
CA ALA A 223 6.56 3.24 6.68
C ALA A 223 6.29 2.67 8.07
N PHE A 224 6.31 1.34 8.22
CA PHE A 224 6.26 0.71 9.54
C PHE A 224 7.11 -0.56 9.61
N GLN A 225 7.48 -0.92 10.83
CA GLN A 225 8.11 -2.19 11.18
C GLN A 225 7.28 -2.82 12.31
N ARG A 226 6.75 -4.02 12.08
CA ARG A 226 5.79 -4.66 13.01
C ARG A 226 6.45 -5.08 14.31
N THR A 227 7.59 -5.74 14.23
CA THR A 227 8.45 -6.10 15.36
C THR A 227 9.88 -5.57 15.11
N ASP A 228 10.77 -5.72 16.07
CA ASP A 228 12.20 -5.39 15.91
C ASP A 228 12.94 -6.27 14.89
N SER A 229 12.30 -7.36 14.46
CA SER A 229 12.85 -8.43 13.62
C SER A 229 12.05 -8.68 12.35
N SER A 230 10.87 -8.05 12.20
CA SER A 230 10.11 -8.10 10.96
C SER A 230 10.78 -7.26 9.89
N GLY A 231 10.42 -7.50 8.63
CA GLY A 231 10.75 -6.58 7.55
C GLY A 231 9.99 -5.26 7.69
N ILE A 232 10.35 -4.34 6.80
CA ILE A 232 9.77 -3.00 6.69
C ILE A 232 8.73 -3.01 5.58
N VAL A 233 7.59 -2.38 5.85
CA VAL A 233 6.56 -2.11 4.85
C VAL A 233 6.46 -0.61 4.64
N ILE A 234 6.65 -0.17 3.41
CA ILE A 234 6.37 1.21 2.97
C ILE A 234 5.07 1.18 2.17
N ASN A 235 4.10 2.02 2.54
CA ASN A 235 2.83 2.13 1.85
C ASN A 235 2.53 3.58 1.48
N VAL A 236 2.45 3.86 0.18
CA VAL A 236 2.18 5.21 -0.35
C VAL A 236 0.70 5.58 -0.33
N GLY A 237 -0.18 4.59 -0.11
CA GLY A 237 -1.60 4.79 0.12
C GLY A 237 -2.35 5.48 -1.02
N SER A 238 -1.92 5.32 -2.28
CA SER A 238 -2.51 5.98 -3.46
C SER A 238 -2.66 5.02 -4.63
N THR A 239 -3.82 5.05 -5.28
CA THR A 239 -4.07 4.31 -6.53
C THR A 239 -3.34 4.88 -7.74
N ASN A 240 -2.91 6.13 -7.66
CA ASN A 240 -2.38 6.86 -8.81
C ASN A 240 -0.86 6.91 -8.84
N TRP A 241 -0.18 6.43 -7.80
CA TRP A 241 1.28 6.34 -7.79
C TRP A 241 1.82 5.60 -9.02
N CYS A 242 1.21 4.47 -9.37
CA CYS A 242 1.56 3.63 -10.52
C CYS A 242 0.81 4.00 -11.82
N HIS A 243 -0.09 4.98 -11.77
CA HIS A 243 -0.88 5.45 -12.90
C HIS A 243 -0.04 6.37 -13.81
N GLU A 244 -0.56 6.70 -15.00
CA GLU A 244 0.04 7.70 -15.90
C GLU A 244 0.29 9.03 -15.19
N ASP A 245 -0.67 9.48 -14.37
CA ASP A 245 -0.58 10.75 -13.62
C ASP A 245 0.48 10.73 -12.51
N GLY A 246 0.92 9.55 -12.07
CA GLY A 246 2.01 9.40 -11.11
C GLY A 246 3.35 9.25 -11.81
N ILE A 247 3.59 8.06 -12.38
CA ILE A 247 4.87 7.70 -13.00
C ILE A 247 5.27 8.66 -14.12
N TYR A 248 4.30 9.18 -14.90
CA TYR A 248 4.55 10.07 -16.04
C TYR A 248 3.85 11.42 -15.94
N GLY A 249 3.30 11.77 -14.78
CA GLY A 249 2.58 13.02 -14.58
C GLY A 249 3.48 14.19 -14.18
N VAL A 250 2.87 15.17 -13.52
CA VAL A 250 3.47 16.48 -13.21
C VAL A 250 4.74 16.34 -12.38
N ASP A 251 4.71 15.49 -11.35
CA ASP A 251 5.85 15.22 -10.46
C ASP A 251 6.59 13.91 -10.78
N SER A 252 6.47 13.43 -12.01
CA SER A 252 7.08 12.16 -12.46
C SER A 252 8.55 11.98 -12.09
N TYR A 253 9.39 13.02 -12.21
CA TYR A 253 10.80 12.93 -11.80
C TYR A 253 10.95 12.56 -10.32
N ARG A 254 10.18 13.22 -9.44
CA ARG A 254 10.20 12.97 -7.99
C ARG A 254 9.63 11.60 -7.68
N ILE A 255 8.47 11.24 -8.25
CA ILE A 255 7.81 9.95 -8.01
C ILE A 255 8.69 8.77 -8.46
N GLN A 256 9.31 8.86 -9.63
CA GLN A 256 10.23 7.82 -10.09
C GLN A 256 11.48 7.74 -9.22
N GLN A 257 12.04 8.86 -8.78
CA GLN A 257 13.21 8.84 -7.88
C GLN A 257 12.86 8.29 -6.50
N LEU A 258 11.73 8.70 -5.91
CA LEU A 258 11.19 8.13 -4.67
C LEU A 258 11.03 6.62 -4.80
N THR A 259 10.45 6.16 -5.91
CA THR A 259 10.25 4.73 -6.17
C THR A 259 11.59 3.98 -6.23
N ARG A 260 12.62 4.54 -6.89
CA ARG A 260 13.98 3.95 -6.90
C ARG A 260 14.59 3.92 -5.51
N ASN A 261 14.52 5.02 -4.76
CA ASN A 261 15.08 5.10 -3.41
C ASN A 261 14.42 4.07 -2.48
N MET A 262 13.09 3.97 -2.49
CA MET A 262 12.35 2.99 -1.69
C MET A 262 12.72 1.54 -2.08
N ILE A 263 12.83 1.23 -3.37
CA ILE A 263 13.26 -0.12 -3.82
C ILE A 263 14.70 -0.42 -3.35
N HIS A 264 15.62 0.52 -3.56
CA HIS A 264 17.02 0.35 -3.19
C HIS A 264 17.18 0.13 -1.69
N ILE A 265 16.55 1.00 -0.88
CA ILE A 265 16.61 0.92 0.58
C ILE A 265 16.03 -0.41 1.07
N LEU A 266 14.86 -0.82 0.58
CA LEU A 266 14.23 -2.08 1.02
C LEU A 266 14.94 -3.34 0.54
N LYS A 267 15.80 -3.25 -0.49
CA LYS A 267 16.63 -4.38 -0.93
C LYS A 267 17.94 -4.48 -0.17
N ASP A 268 18.56 -3.34 0.13
CA ASP A 268 19.91 -3.31 0.69
C ASP A 268 19.90 -3.27 2.23
N LEU A 269 18.83 -3.78 2.86
CA LEU A 269 18.70 -3.84 4.32
C LEU A 269 19.56 -4.96 4.95
N GLU A 270 20.88 -4.92 4.76
CA GLU A 270 21.79 -5.93 5.33
C GLU A 270 22.28 -5.60 6.76
N SER A 271 21.98 -4.41 7.30
CA SER A 271 22.51 -3.94 8.60
C SER A 271 21.54 -3.08 9.41
N LYS A 272 21.76 -2.92 10.73
CA LYS A 272 20.93 -1.99 11.54
C LYS A 272 20.97 -0.54 11.03
N ASP A 273 22.08 -0.10 10.46
CA ASP A 273 22.24 1.24 9.89
C ASP A 273 21.32 1.47 8.68
N SER A 274 20.95 0.40 7.98
CA SER A 274 20.01 0.47 6.85
C SER A 274 18.54 0.60 7.30
N VAL A 275 18.15 0.13 8.49
CA VAL A 275 16.79 0.36 9.02
C VAL A 275 16.60 1.81 9.42
N GLU A 276 17.63 2.44 10.00
CA GLU A 276 17.65 3.89 10.28
C GLU A 276 17.67 4.74 9.00
N SER A 277 17.86 4.15 7.82
CA SER A 277 17.72 4.88 6.56
C SER A 277 16.28 5.17 6.17
N VAL A 278 15.33 4.35 6.65
CA VAL A 278 13.89 4.53 6.38
C VAL A 278 13.25 5.45 7.40
N PHE A 279 13.60 5.28 8.68
CA PHE A 279 12.97 5.97 9.80
C PHE A 279 13.85 7.08 10.36
N ASN A 280 13.22 8.15 10.85
CA ASN A 280 13.93 9.23 11.57
C ASN A 280 14.23 8.91 13.03
#